data_AF-A0A7L4BBX8-F1
#
_entry.id   AF-A0A7L4BBX8-F1
#
_cell.length_a   1.000
_cell.length_b   1.000
_cell.length_c   1.000
_cell.angle_alpha   90.00
_cell.angle_beta   90.00
_cell.angle_gamma   90.00
#
_symmetry.space_group_name_H-M   'P 1'
#
loop_
_entity.id
_entity.type
_entity.pdbx_description
1 polymer ?
#
loop_
_entity_poly.entity_id
_entity_poly.type
_entity_poly.pdbx_seq_one_letter_code
_entity_poly.pdbx_strand_id
1 'polypeptide(L)'
;AGSSGGICEKSKLYSDGKKKSLNTGIITVQNYGSHVPPKVSHITFAHEVGHNFGSPHDSGMECTPGESKNLGQKENGNYIMYARATSGDKLNNNKFSICSIRNISQVLEKKRNNCFVESGQPICGNGLVEQGEQCDCGYSDQCKDECCYDANQPEDKKCKLKPGRACSPSQGPCCTPVCTFKMKTDKCRNDSDCAREGMCNGVSALCPASEPKPNFTDCNRHTQVCINGQCAGSICEKHGLEECTCASSDGKDDRELCHVCCMRKMDPSTCASTGSNQWEKYFGRDNITLQPGSPCNDFKGYCDVFMRCRLVDADGPLARLKKAIFNPELYENIAEWIVAYWWAVLLMGIALIMLMAGFIKICSVHTPSSNPKLPPHKPLPGEYTR
;
A
#
# COMPACT_ATOMS: atom_id res chain seq x y z
N ALA A 1 12.80 -1.82 -26.17
CA ALA A 1 11.94 -2.97 -25.80
C ALA A 1 11.40 -2.72 -24.39
N GLY A 2 10.08 -2.77 -24.19
CA GLY A 2 9.44 -2.47 -22.89
C GLY A 2 9.51 -3.64 -21.90
N SER A 3 9.29 -3.36 -20.60
CA SER A 3 9.20 -4.39 -19.55
C SER A 3 7.93 -5.24 -19.72
N SER A 4 8.03 -6.54 -19.36
CA SER A 4 6.89 -7.48 -19.39
C SER A 4 6.10 -7.42 -18.09
N GLY A 5 4.77 -7.60 -18.15
CA GLY A 5 3.89 -7.63 -16.98
C GLY A 5 2.84 -6.52 -16.96
N GLY A 6 1.91 -6.64 -16.01
CA GLY A 6 0.75 -5.75 -15.87
C GLY A 6 -0.43 -6.13 -16.76
N ILE A 7 -1.30 -5.18 -17.04
CA ILE A 7 -2.52 -5.40 -17.83
C ILE A 7 -2.22 -5.95 -19.24
N CYS A 8 -3.13 -6.78 -19.74
CA CYS A 8 -3.08 -7.40 -21.07
C CYS A 8 -1.81 -8.22 -21.39
N GLU A 9 -1.11 -8.74 -20.38
CA GLU A 9 0.04 -9.61 -20.61
C GLU A 9 -0.41 -11.05 -20.96
N LYS A 10 0.14 -11.61 -22.03
CA LYS A 10 -0.13 -13.00 -22.47
C LYS A 10 0.83 -13.99 -21.81
N SER A 11 0.43 -15.26 -21.78
CA SER A 11 1.28 -16.36 -21.34
C SER A 11 2.49 -16.55 -22.27
N LYS A 12 3.71 -16.53 -21.74
CA LYS A 12 4.96 -16.76 -22.49
C LYS A 12 6.04 -17.44 -21.66
N LEU A 13 7.07 -17.96 -22.33
CA LEU A 13 8.24 -18.56 -21.67
C LEU A 13 9.18 -17.45 -21.17
N TYR A 14 9.63 -17.56 -19.92
CA TYR A 14 10.56 -16.61 -19.30
C TYR A 14 11.95 -17.23 -19.10
N SER A 15 12.92 -16.40 -18.69
CA SER A 15 14.34 -16.79 -18.50
C SER A 15 14.54 -17.90 -17.48
N ASP A 16 13.59 -18.13 -16.58
CA ASP A 16 13.59 -19.23 -15.62
C ASP A 16 13.01 -20.54 -16.18
N GLY A 17 12.80 -20.62 -17.49
CA GLY A 17 12.30 -21.81 -18.18
C GLY A 17 10.82 -22.10 -17.96
N LYS A 18 10.09 -21.20 -17.29
CA LYS A 18 8.67 -21.39 -16.97
C LYS A 18 7.79 -20.59 -17.91
N LYS A 19 6.70 -21.22 -18.35
CA LYS A 19 5.61 -20.53 -19.04
C LYS A 19 4.73 -19.84 -17.99
N LYS A 20 4.67 -18.52 -18.01
CA LYS A 20 3.94 -17.72 -17.01
C LYS A 20 3.09 -16.66 -17.68
N SER A 21 2.10 -16.17 -16.95
CA SER A 21 1.35 -14.95 -17.29
C SER A 21 1.59 -13.94 -16.17
N LEU A 22 2.10 -12.75 -16.50
CA LEU A 22 2.45 -11.70 -15.52
C LEU A 22 1.38 -10.59 -15.44
N ASN A 23 0.14 -10.93 -15.76
CA ASN A 23 -1.07 -10.11 -15.56
C ASN A 23 -1.82 -10.54 -14.28
N THR A 24 -1.05 -10.85 -13.23
CA THR A 24 -1.53 -11.44 -11.97
C THR A 24 -1.20 -10.51 -10.80
N GLY A 25 -2.03 -10.53 -9.76
CA GLY A 25 -1.76 -9.87 -8.48
C GLY A 25 -2.30 -10.72 -7.33
N ILE A 26 -1.79 -10.47 -6.12
CA ILE A 26 -2.25 -11.13 -4.90
C ILE A 26 -2.59 -10.06 -3.86
N ILE A 27 -3.62 -10.33 -3.04
CA ILE A 27 -3.94 -9.52 -1.86
C ILE A 27 -4.18 -10.46 -0.69
N THR A 28 -3.97 -9.94 0.52
CA THR A 28 -4.33 -10.62 1.77
C THR A 28 -5.23 -9.71 2.59
N VAL A 29 -6.22 -10.30 3.27
CA VAL A 29 -7.09 -9.61 4.25
C VAL A 29 -6.59 -9.81 5.68
N GLN A 30 -5.38 -10.32 5.86
CA GLN A 30 -4.74 -10.51 7.15
C GLN A 30 -3.33 -9.90 7.14
N ASN A 31 -3.01 -9.12 8.18
CA ASN A 31 -1.70 -8.52 8.40
C ASN A 31 -1.32 -8.58 9.89
N TYR A 32 -0.10 -9.01 10.22
CA TYR A 32 0.37 -9.21 11.60
C TYR A 32 -0.61 -9.98 12.52
N GLY A 33 -1.32 -10.97 11.97
CA GLY A 33 -2.30 -11.79 12.70
C GLY A 33 -3.69 -11.16 12.86
N SER A 34 -3.86 -9.89 12.48
CA SER A 34 -5.14 -9.17 12.53
C SER A 34 -5.84 -9.16 11.18
N HIS A 35 -7.18 -9.21 11.19
CA HIS A 35 -7.98 -9.00 9.99
C HIS A 35 -7.98 -7.52 9.59
N VAL A 36 -7.69 -7.25 8.32
CA VAL A 36 -7.63 -5.90 7.76
C VAL A 36 -9.06 -5.42 7.43
N PRO A 37 -9.51 -4.25 7.90
CA PRO A 37 -10.86 -3.75 7.61
C PRO A 37 -11.10 -3.57 6.10
N PRO A 38 -12.34 -3.76 5.59
CA PRO A 38 -12.65 -3.64 4.16
C PRO A 38 -12.17 -2.33 3.52
N LYS A 39 -12.22 -1.21 4.25
CA LYS A 39 -11.72 0.09 3.77
C LYS A 39 -10.26 0.03 3.33
N VAL A 40 -9.40 -0.63 4.12
CA VAL A 40 -7.98 -0.78 3.82
C VAL A 40 -7.78 -1.86 2.77
N SER A 41 -8.50 -2.98 2.84
CA SER A 41 -8.40 -4.05 1.84
C SER A 41 -8.77 -3.58 0.42
N HIS A 42 -9.78 -2.72 0.27
CA HIS A 42 -10.12 -2.10 -1.01
C HIS A 42 -8.98 -1.23 -1.55
N ILE A 43 -8.32 -0.45 -0.69
CA ILE A 43 -7.17 0.38 -1.07
C ILE A 43 -5.97 -0.50 -1.43
N THR A 44 -5.69 -1.56 -0.67
CA THR A 44 -4.64 -2.54 -1.00
C THR A 44 -4.91 -3.20 -2.35
N PHE A 45 -6.15 -3.62 -2.61
CA PHE A 45 -6.52 -4.13 -3.92
C PHE A 45 -6.31 -3.10 -5.04
N ALA A 46 -6.73 -1.85 -4.82
CA ALA A 46 -6.49 -0.78 -5.77
C ALA A 46 -5.00 -0.48 -5.98
N HIS A 47 -4.16 -0.62 -4.95
CA HIS A 47 -2.70 -0.45 -5.02
C HIS A 47 -2.06 -1.51 -5.92
N GLU A 48 -2.37 -2.79 -5.71
CA GLU A 48 -1.83 -3.89 -6.52
C GLU A 48 -2.36 -3.84 -7.97
N VAL A 49 -3.61 -3.42 -8.16
CA VAL A 49 -4.15 -3.14 -9.50
C VAL A 49 -3.43 -1.93 -10.12
N GLY A 50 -3.14 -0.88 -9.35
CA GLY A 50 -2.38 0.28 -9.80
C GLY A 50 -0.99 -0.07 -10.34
N HIS A 51 -0.30 -1.02 -9.70
CA HIS A 51 0.92 -1.61 -10.24
C HIS A 51 0.71 -2.33 -11.58
N ASN A 52 -0.37 -3.10 -11.72
CA ASN A 52 -0.70 -3.74 -13.00
C ASN A 52 -1.03 -2.73 -14.10
N PHE A 53 -1.60 -1.58 -13.75
CA PHE A 53 -1.79 -0.45 -14.66
C PHE A 53 -0.52 0.37 -14.90
N GLY A 54 0.61 -0.02 -14.30
CA GLY A 54 1.94 0.53 -14.57
C GLY A 54 2.36 1.69 -13.68
N SER A 55 1.62 1.98 -12.61
CA SER A 55 2.08 2.98 -11.65
C SER A 55 3.18 2.41 -10.75
N PRO A 56 4.35 3.07 -10.64
CA PRO A 56 5.26 2.82 -9.52
C PRO A 56 4.69 3.41 -8.23
N HIS A 57 5.41 3.22 -7.11
CA HIS A 57 5.09 3.95 -5.89
C HIS A 57 5.27 5.45 -6.04
N ASP A 58 4.43 6.21 -5.33
CA ASP A 58 4.51 7.66 -5.28
C ASP A 58 5.79 8.13 -4.59
N SER A 59 6.42 9.18 -5.14
CA SER A 59 7.63 9.78 -4.59
C SER A 59 7.60 11.30 -4.76
N GLY A 60 8.17 12.02 -3.79
CA GLY A 60 8.22 13.49 -3.79
C GLY A 60 6.95 14.12 -3.22
N MET A 61 7.09 15.31 -2.64
CA MET A 61 6.04 15.97 -1.85
C MET A 61 4.73 16.22 -2.62
N GLU A 62 4.80 16.36 -3.95
CA GLU A 62 3.61 16.53 -4.81
C GLU A 62 2.73 15.27 -4.87
N CYS A 63 3.31 14.08 -4.64
CA CYS A 63 2.64 12.78 -4.72
C CYS A 63 2.62 12.04 -3.38
N THR A 64 3.28 12.56 -2.35
CA THR A 64 3.23 12.06 -0.97
C THR A 64 2.94 13.18 0.04
N PRO A 65 1.77 13.85 -0.05
CA PRO A 65 1.48 15.04 0.76
C PRO A 65 1.37 14.74 2.27
N GLY A 66 1.18 13.48 2.67
CA GLY A 66 1.26 13.04 4.06
C GLY A 66 2.66 13.15 4.68
N GLU A 67 3.70 13.31 3.87
CA GLU A 67 5.07 13.59 4.33
C GLU A 67 5.38 15.10 4.39
N SER A 68 4.42 15.96 4.00
CA SER A 68 4.60 17.41 4.02
C SER A 68 4.68 17.94 5.46
N LYS A 69 5.51 18.97 5.65
CA LYS A 69 5.54 19.75 6.90
C LYS A 69 4.31 20.66 7.05
N ASN A 70 3.60 20.94 5.96
CA ASN A 70 2.39 21.75 5.99
C ASN A 70 1.21 20.89 6.47
N LEU A 71 0.62 21.27 7.62
CA LEU A 71 -0.46 20.54 8.25
C LEU A 71 -1.68 20.36 7.31
N GLY A 72 -2.06 21.39 6.55
CA GLY A 72 -3.21 21.30 5.64
C GLY A 72 -3.03 20.29 4.49
N GLN A 73 -1.79 20.01 4.10
CA GLN A 73 -1.49 18.93 3.14
C GLN A 73 -1.41 17.57 3.84
N LYS A 74 -0.77 17.54 5.02
CA LYS A 74 -0.56 16.31 5.81
C LYS A 74 -1.88 15.67 6.24
N GLU A 75 -2.86 16.49 6.63
CA GLU A 75 -4.19 16.03 7.06
C GLU A 75 -4.95 15.24 5.99
N ASN A 76 -4.71 15.55 4.70
CA ASN A 76 -5.34 14.82 3.60
C ASN A 76 -4.70 13.45 3.34
N GLY A 77 -3.54 13.15 3.94
CA GLY A 77 -2.83 11.87 3.84
C GLY A 77 -2.24 11.58 2.46
N ASN A 78 -1.63 10.41 2.30
CA ASN A 78 -1.02 9.97 1.04
C ASN A 78 -2.04 9.32 0.08
N TYR A 79 -1.64 9.12 -1.18
CA TYR A 79 -2.46 8.50 -2.23
C TYR A 79 -2.35 6.97 -2.25
N ILE A 80 -3.16 6.33 -3.10
CA ILE A 80 -3.24 4.85 -3.23
C ILE A 80 -1.86 4.20 -3.45
N MET A 81 -0.98 4.81 -4.24
CA MET A 81 0.34 4.24 -4.58
C MET A 81 1.44 4.58 -3.58
N TYR A 82 1.10 5.00 -2.37
CA TYR A 82 2.08 5.20 -1.32
C TYR A 82 2.79 3.90 -0.94
N ALA A 83 4.12 3.94 -0.80
CA ALA A 83 4.95 2.74 -0.60
C ALA A 83 4.85 2.11 0.80
N ARG A 84 4.22 2.80 1.77
CA ARG A 84 4.19 2.39 3.17
C ARG A 84 2.75 2.20 3.67
N ALA A 85 2.51 2.42 4.96
CA ALA A 85 1.22 2.14 5.57
C ALA A 85 0.14 3.16 5.20
N THR A 86 -1.12 2.75 5.30
CA THR A 86 -2.28 3.62 5.18
C THR A 86 -3.39 3.12 6.10
N SER A 87 -4.14 4.04 6.72
CA SER A 87 -5.34 3.69 7.51
C SER A 87 -6.62 3.65 6.67
N GLY A 88 -6.59 4.26 5.48
CA GLY A 88 -7.77 4.44 4.63
C GLY A 88 -8.73 5.54 5.07
N ASP A 89 -8.41 6.25 6.15
CA ASP A 89 -9.29 7.29 6.74
C ASP A 89 -9.05 8.68 6.16
N LYS A 90 -7.94 8.89 5.44
CA LYS A 90 -7.58 10.20 4.90
C LYS A 90 -8.15 10.40 3.50
N LEU A 91 -8.48 11.65 3.16
CA LEU A 91 -9.14 12.02 1.91
C LEU A 91 -8.44 11.48 0.65
N ASN A 92 -7.11 11.55 0.60
CA ASN A 92 -6.32 11.12 -0.56
C ASN A 92 -6.19 9.60 -0.68
N ASN A 93 -6.48 8.82 0.37
CA ASN A 93 -6.33 7.37 0.35
C ASN A 93 -7.25 6.69 -0.68
N ASN A 94 -8.28 7.39 -1.17
CA ASN A 94 -9.22 6.91 -2.18
C ASN A 94 -8.91 7.44 -3.60
N LYS A 95 -7.76 8.07 -3.81
CA LYS A 95 -7.39 8.71 -5.08
C LYS A 95 -5.98 8.32 -5.52
N PHE A 96 -5.76 8.33 -6.82
CA PHE A 96 -4.41 8.29 -7.40
C PHE A 96 -3.80 9.70 -7.40
N SER A 97 -2.48 9.77 -7.20
CA SER A 97 -1.72 11.01 -7.31
C SER A 97 -1.57 11.45 -8.79
N ILE A 98 -1.09 12.67 -9.01
CA ILE A 98 -0.72 13.14 -10.35
C ILE A 98 0.39 12.26 -10.98
N CYS A 99 1.33 11.75 -10.18
CA CYS A 99 2.40 10.85 -10.64
C CYS A 99 1.82 9.51 -11.12
N SER A 100 0.89 8.95 -10.35
CA SER A 100 0.23 7.69 -10.67
C SER A 100 -0.59 7.82 -11.96
N ILE A 101 -1.39 8.88 -12.08
CA ILE A 101 -2.22 9.14 -13.27
C ILE A 101 -1.36 9.23 -14.53
N ARG A 102 -0.23 9.97 -14.49
CA ARG A 102 0.67 10.10 -15.64
C ARG A 102 1.20 8.74 -16.13
N ASN A 103 1.64 7.87 -15.22
CA ASN A 103 2.16 6.55 -15.58
C ASN A 103 1.06 5.62 -16.11
N ILE A 104 -0.09 5.59 -15.42
CA ILE A 104 -1.24 4.77 -15.81
C ILE A 104 -1.71 5.14 -17.23
N SER A 105 -1.84 6.43 -17.53
CA SER A 105 -2.28 6.91 -18.85
C SER A 105 -1.37 6.42 -19.97
N GLN A 106 -0.05 6.45 -19.80
CA GLN A 106 0.91 5.98 -20.80
C GLN A 106 0.79 4.47 -21.09
N VAL A 107 0.47 3.67 -20.07
CA VAL A 107 0.26 2.23 -20.25
C VAL A 107 -1.08 1.96 -20.92
N LEU A 108 -2.13 2.69 -20.54
CA LEU A 108 -3.45 2.57 -21.16
C LEU A 108 -3.40 2.91 -22.66
N GLU A 109 -2.71 3.97 -23.06
CA GLU A 109 -2.53 4.32 -24.48
C GLU A 109 -1.93 3.17 -25.31
N LYS A 110 -1.04 2.38 -24.72
CA LYS A 110 -0.29 1.32 -25.44
C LYS A 110 -0.89 -0.08 -25.30
N LYS A 111 -1.47 -0.40 -24.14
CA LYS A 111 -1.88 -1.77 -23.81
C LYS A 111 -3.39 -1.99 -23.81
N ARG A 112 -4.22 -0.96 -23.59
CA ARG A 112 -5.68 -1.11 -23.40
C ARG A 112 -6.34 -1.86 -24.56
N ASN A 113 -6.02 -1.46 -25.79
CA ASN A 113 -6.64 -2.03 -27.01
C ASN A 113 -6.28 -3.50 -27.26
N ASN A 114 -5.37 -4.09 -26.48
CA ASN A 114 -4.98 -5.49 -26.64
C ASN A 114 -5.94 -6.47 -25.96
N CYS A 115 -6.70 -6.04 -24.94
CA CYS A 115 -7.57 -6.94 -24.17
C CYS A 115 -8.79 -6.31 -23.49
N PHE A 116 -8.93 -4.98 -23.47
CA PHE A 116 -10.09 -4.35 -22.83
C PHE A 116 -11.33 -4.53 -23.71
N VAL A 117 -12.49 -4.56 -23.06
CA VAL A 117 -13.80 -4.68 -23.69
C VAL A 117 -14.59 -3.39 -23.51
N GLU A 118 -15.67 -3.23 -24.27
CA GLU A 118 -16.58 -2.11 -24.14
C GLU A 118 -17.30 -2.12 -22.78
N SER A 119 -17.63 -0.94 -22.26
CA SER A 119 -18.35 -0.82 -20.98
C SER A 119 -19.82 -1.20 -21.15
N GLY A 120 -20.49 -1.54 -20.04
CA GLY A 120 -21.93 -1.80 -20.04
C GLY A 120 -22.32 -3.15 -20.65
N GLN A 121 -21.40 -4.12 -20.62
CA GLN A 121 -21.64 -5.51 -21.01
C GLN A 121 -21.44 -6.43 -19.79
N PRO A 122 -22.42 -6.51 -18.86
CA PRO A 122 -22.38 -7.43 -17.73
C PRO A 122 -22.25 -8.90 -18.15
N ILE A 123 -21.69 -9.71 -17.27
CA ILE A 123 -21.43 -11.13 -17.54
C ILE A 123 -22.20 -12.00 -16.56
N CYS A 124 -23.37 -12.45 -17.00
CA CYS A 124 -24.13 -13.51 -16.34
C CYS A 124 -23.29 -14.77 -16.15
N GLY A 125 -23.13 -15.20 -14.90
CA GLY A 125 -22.35 -16.36 -14.49
C GLY A 125 -21.18 -16.02 -13.56
N ASN A 126 -20.96 -14.75 -13.24
CA ASN A 126 -19.91 -14.30 -12.30
C ASN A 126 -20.38 -14.29 -10.84
N GLY A 127 -21.67 -14.52 -10.59
CA GLY A 127 -22.29 -14.59 -9.26
C GLY A 127 -22.62 -13.24 -8.64
N LEU A 128 -22.59 -12.15 -9.43
CA LEU A 128 -22.92 -10.79 -9.02
C LEU A 128 -24.09 -10.30 -9.87
N VAL A 129 -25.13 -9.75 -9.22
CA VAL A 129 -26.29 -9.22 -9.95
C VAL A 129 -25.95 -7.85 -10.53
N GLU A 130 -25.95 -7.74 -11.85
CA GLU A 130 -25.62 -6.52 -12.58
C GLU A 130 -26.81 -5.93 -13.34
N GLN A 131 -26.60 -4.83 -14.07
CA GLN A 131 -27.67 -4.15 -14.81
C GLN A 131 -28.24 -5.06 -15.91
N GLY A 132 -29.56 -5.29 -15.89
CA GLY A 132 -30.25 -6.15 -16.85
C GLY A 132 -30.44 -7.60 -16.38
N GLU A 133 -29.83 -7.97 -15.26
CA GLU A 133 -29.98 -9.26 -14.61
C GLU A 133 -30.94 -9.15 -13.42
N GLN A 134 -31.67 -10.23 -13.13
CA GLN A 134 -32.49 -10.30 -11.91
C GLN A 134 -31.77 -11.07 -10.81
N CYS A 135 -30.94 -12.04 -11.17
CA CYS A 135 -30.19 -12.90 -10.26
C CYS A 135 -28.98 -13.48 -11.01
N ASP A 136 -27.99 -14.00 -10.29
CA ASP A 136 -26.84 -14.69 -10.88
C ASP A 136 -26.33 -15.75 -9.89
N CYS A 137 -26.62 -17.02 -10.17
CA CYS A 137 -26.16 -18.15 -9.37
C CYS A 137 -24.90 -18.83 -9.96
N GLY A 138 -24.31 -18.26 -11.01
CA GLY A 138 -23.20 -18.85 -11.74
C GLY A 138 -23.63 -19.76 -12.90
N TYR A 139 -22.65 -20.51 -13.41
CA TYR A 139 -22.83 -21.54 -14.43
C TYR A 139 -23.50 -22.79 -13.85
N SER A 140 -23.98 -23.70 -14.71
CA SER A 140 -24.76 -24.87 -14.28
C SER A 140 -24.03 -25.79 -13.28
N ASP A 141 -22.70 -25.83 -13.30
CA ASP A 141 -21.87 -26.62 -12.38
C ASP A 141 -21.80 -26.03 -10.95
N GLN A 142 -22.09 -24.74 -10.82
CA GLN A 142 -22.00 -23.97 -9.57
C GLN A 142 -23.38 -23.55 -9.03
N CYS A 143 -24.38 -23.44 -9.90
CA CYS A 143 -25.71 -22.96 -9.57
C CYS A 143 -26.50 -23.99 -8.74
N LYS A 144 -26.44 -23.82 -7.42
CA LYS A 144 -27.29 -24.55 -6.45
C LYS A 144 -28.59 -23.82 -6.11
N ASP A 145 -28.79 -22.64 -6.67
CA ASP A 145 -29.94 -21.79 -6.40
C ASP A 145 -31.16 -22.27 -7.19
N GLU A 146 -32.21 -22.68 -6.48
CA GLU A 146 -33.46 -23.09 -7.11
C GLU A 146 -34.28 -21.91 -7.65
N CYS A 147 -33.94 -20.68 -7.26
CA CYS A 147 -34.68 -19.47 -7.58
C CYS A 147 -34.28 -18.84 -8.92
N CYS A 148 -33.04 -19.05 -9.34
CA CYS A 148 -32.44 -18.42 -10.51
C CYS A 148 -32.23 -19.42 -11.65
N TYR A 149 -32.31 -18.94 -12.90
CA TYR A 149 -31.80 -19.67 -14.04
C TYR A 149 -30.28 -19.48 -14.16
N ASP A 150 -29.56 -20.57 -14.34
CA ASP A 150 -28.10 -20.57 -14.51
C ASP A 150 -27.66 -19.89 -15.81
N ALA A 151 -26.37 -19.55 -15.89
CA ALA A 151 -25.80 -18.81 -17.01
C ALA A 151 -25.75 -19.59 -18.34
N ASN A 152 -25.90 -20.92 -18.34
CA ASN A 152 -25.91 -21.73 -19.56
C ASN A 152 -27.31 -21.85 -20.20
N GLN A 153 -28.33 -21.25 -19.57
CA GLN A 153 -29.68 -21.19 -20.12
C GLN A 153 -29.75 -20.28 -21.36
N PRO A 154 -30.82 -20.41 -22.18
CA PRO A 154 -31.08 -19.50 -23.29
C PRO A 154 -31.15 -18.02 -22.86
N GLU A 155 -30.81 -17.11 -23.77
CA GLU A 155 -30.76 -15.64 -23.53
C GLU A 155 -32.04 -15.05 -22.92
N ASP A 156 -33.21 -15.59 -23.25
CA ASP A 156 -34.48 -15.14 -22.70
C ASP A 156 -34.66 -15.50 -21.22
N LYS A 157 -33.87 -16.44 -20.69
CA LYS A 157 -33.96 -16.98 -19.32
C LYS A 157 -32.70 -16.78 -18.47
N LYS A 158 -31.50 -16.75 -19.07
CA LYS A 158 -30.23 -16.66 -18.33
C LYS A 158 -30.26 -15.49 -17.33
N CYS A 159 -29.80 -15.72 -16.10
CA CYS A 159 -29.77 -14.72 -15.02
C CYS A 159 -31.12 -14.02 -14.73
N LYS A 160 -32.23 -14.74 -14.97
CA LYS A 160 -33.57 -14.32 -14.58
C LYS A 160 -34.13 -15.21 -13.49
N LEU A 161 -35.06 -14.66 -12.71
CA LEU A 161 -35.79 -15.43 -11.72
C LEU A 161 -36.69 -16.44 -12.40
N LYS A 162 -36.81 -17.63 -11.80
CA LYS A 162 -37.78 -18.63 -12.25
C LYS A 162 -39.22 -18.12 -11.99
N PRO A 163 -40.21 -18.57 -12.76
CA PRO A 163 -41.60 -18.18 -12.57
C PRO A 163 -42.09 -18.43 -11.13
N GLY A 164 -42.83 -17.47 -10.57
CA GLY A 164 -43.41 -17.58 -9.22
C GLY A 164 -42.41 -17.38 -8.07
N ARG A 165 -41.16 -16.99 -8.35
CA ARG A 165 -40.14 -16.70 -7.33
C ARG A 165 -40.05 -15.20 -7.09
N ALA A 166 -39.99 -14.78 -5.82
CA ALA A 166 -39.95 -13.36 -5.46
C ALA A 166 -38.53 -12.80 -5.46
N CYS A 167 -37.54 -13.63 -5.15
CA CYS A 167 -36.13 -13.24 -5.07
C CYS A 167 -35.22 -14.46 -5.26
N SER A 168 -33.91 -14.19 -5.34
CA SER A 168 -32.84 -15.18 -5.28
C SER A 168 -31.84 -14.82 -4.16
N PRO A 169 -31.27 -15.80 -3.44
CA PRO A 169 -30.17 -15.57 -2.50
C PRO A 169 -28.97 -14.83 -3.09
N SER A 170 -28.74 -14.90 -4.41
CA SER A 170 -27.65 -14.17 -5.07
C SER A 170 -27.87 -12.65 -5.05
N GLN A 171 -29.11 -12.19 -4.92
CA GLN A 171 -29.44 -10.76 -4.83
C GLN A 171 -29.07 -10.18 -3.46
N GLY A 172 -29.00 -11.01 -2.41
CA GLY A 172 -28.62 -10.58 -1.08
C GLY A 172 -29.12 -11.47 0.06
N PRO A 173 -28.64 -11.21 1.29
CA PRO A 173 -28.85 -12.08 2.45
C PRO A 173 -30.29 -12.05 3.01
N CYS A 174 -31.15 -11.14 2.53
CA CYS A 174 -32.56 -11.04 2.90
C CYS A 174 -33.49 -11.85 1.98
N CYS A 175 -32.95 -12.66 1.06
CA CYS A 175 -33.73 -13.69 0.37
C CYS A 175 -33.52 -15.05 1.04
N THR A 176 -34.59 -15.83 1.17
CA THR A 176 -34.53 -17.22 1.66
C THR A 176 -34.16 -18.19 0.53
N PRO A 177 -33.62 -19.37 0.85
CA PRO A 177 -33.36 -20.43 -0.16
C PRO A 177 -34.61 -20.92 -0.89
N VAL A 178 -35.80 -20.67 -0.33
CA VAL A 178 -37.10 -20.99 -0.94
C VAL A 178 -37.68 -19.83 -1.76
N CYS A 179 -36.84 -18.84 -2.11
CA CYS A 179 -37.13 -17.76 -3.05
C CYS A 179 -38.18 -16.75 -2.58
N THR A 180 -38.24 -16.50 -1.27
CA THR A 180 -39.13 -15.51 -0.64
C THR A 180 -38.33 -14.54 0.22
N PHE A 181 -38.83 -13.31 0.38
CA PHE A 181 -38.18 -12.32 1.25
C PHE A 181 -38.26 -12.73 2.72
N LYS A 182 -37.16 -12.51 3.43
CA LYS A 182 -37.09 -12.61 4.89
C LYS A 182 -37.96 -11.53 5.54
N MET A 183 -38.48 -11.82 6.74
CA MET A 183 -39.36 -10.92 7.49
C MET A 183 -38.60 -9.71 8.04
N LYS A 184 -39.34 -8.69 8.49
CA LYS A 184 -38.76 -7.45 9.07
C LYS A 184 -37.91 -7.68 10.32
N THR A 185 -38.13 -8.79 11.00
CA THR A 185 -37.42 -9.17 12.24
C THR A 185 -36.19 -10.03 11.98
N ASP A 186 -35.93 -10.40 10.72
CA ASP A 186 -34.82 -11.27 10.40
C ASP A 186 -33.51 -10.49 10.26
N LYS A 187 -32.51 -10.93 11.02
CA LYS A 187 -31.17 -10.36 10.99
C LYS A 187 -30.43 -10.71 9.69
N CYS A 188 -29.88 -9.70 9.03
CA CYS A 188 -29.05 -9.83 7.83
C CYS A 188 -27.59 -9.37 8.02
N ARG A 189 -27.30 -8.62 9.09
CA ARG A 189 -25.94 -8.21 9.46
C ARG A 189 -25.79 -8.27 10.97
N ASN A 190 -24.68 -8.81 11.46
CA ASN A 190 -24.37 -8.79 12.89
C ASN A 190 -24.07 -7.37 13.36
N ASP A 191 -24.29 -7.13 14.65
CA ASP A 191 -23.84 -5.93 15.33
C ASP A 191 -22.31 -5.79 15.23
N SER A 192 -21.83 -4.57 15.04
CA SER A 192 -20.40 -4.22 14.99
C SER A 192 -20.09 -3.14 16.03
N ASP A 193 -18.82 -2.83 16.26
CA ASP A 193 -18.42 -1.81 17.23
C ASP A 193 -19.17 -0.48 17.05
N CYS A 194 -19.44 -0.07 15.80
CA CYS A 194 -20.03 1.23 15.46
C CYS A 194 -21.39 1.18 14.76
N ALA A 195 -21.93 0.01 14.45
CA ALA A 195 -23.24 -0.12 13.81
C ALA A 195 -24.08 -1.20 14.47
N ARG A 196 -25.38 -0.93 14.63
CA ARG A 196 -26.34 -1.90 15.16
C ARG A 196 -26.52 -3.07 14.20
N GLU A 197 -27.13 -4.14 14.69
CA GLU A 197 -27.56 -5.24 13.84
C GLU A 197 -28.44 -4.76 12.67
N GLY A 198 -28.19 -5.32 11.49
CA GLY A 198 -28.96 -5.02 10.29
C GLY A 198 -30.16 -5.95 10.19
N MET A 199 -31.35 -5.38 10.00
CA MET A 199 -32.61 -6.12 9.86
C MET A 199 -33.14 -6.01 8.43
N CYS A 200 -33.68 -7.10 7.91
CA CYS A 200 -34.37 -7.11 6.63
C CYS A 200 -35.62 -6.22 6.67
N ASN A 201 -36.09 -5.74 5.52
CA ASN A 201 -37.26 -4.85 5.44
C ASN A 201 -38.57 -5.57 5.02
N GLY A 202 -38.50 -6.87 4.73
CA GLY A 202 -39.66 -7.67 4.29
C GLY A 202 -39.98 -7.62 2.80
N VAL A 203 -39.30 -6.77 2.01
CA VAL A 203 -39.70 -6.46 0.63
C VAL A 203 -38.52 -6.46 -0.36
N SER A 204 -37.29 -6.67 0.12
CA SER A 204 -36.08 -6.69 -0.70
C SER A 204 -35.13 -7.78 -0.22
N ALA A 205 -34.33 -8.31 -1.15
CA ALA A 205 -33.23 -9.24 -0.85
C ALA A 205 -31.99 -8.52 -0.31
N LEU A 206 -31.89 -7.19 -0.53
CA LEU A 206 -30.80 -6.37 -0.02
C LEU A 206 -30.95 -6.17 1.49
N CYS A 207 -29.82 -6.23 2.21
CA CYS A 207 -29.76 -5.86 3.62
C CYS A 207 -29.64 -4.34 3.74
N PRO A 208 -30.62 -3.63 4.34
CA PRO A 208 -30.54 -2.19 4.58
C PRO A 208 -29.24 -1.78 5.31
N ALA A 209 -28.86 -0.51 5.17
CA ALA A 209 -27.77 0.04 5.96
C ALA A 209 -28.13 -0.04 7.45
N SER A 210 -27.18 -0.51 8.27
CA SER A 210 -27.36 -0.58 9.72
C SER A 210 -27.42 0.82 10.33
N GLU A 211 -28.20 0.99 11.39
CA GLU A 211 -28.21 2.24 12.14
C GLU A 211 -26.84 2.47 12.82
N PRO A 212 -26.27 3.68 12.72
CA PRO A 212 -25.02 4.00 13.39
C PRO A 212 -25.22 4.05 14.91
N LYS A 213 -24.25 3.51 15.66
CA LYS A 213 -24.16 3.72 17.12
C LYS A 213 -23.77 5.17 17.43
N PRO A 214 -24.01 5.65 18.66
CA PRO A 214 -23.67 7.02 19.05
C PRO A 214 -22.20 7.37 18.77
N ASN A 215 -21.95 8.60 18.34
CA ASN A 215 -20.59 9.08 18.13
C ASN A 215 -19.78 9.01 19.44
N PHE A 216 -18.47 8.78 19.31
CA PHE A 216 -17.55 8.59 20.44
C PHE A 216 -17.78 7.32 21.28
N THR A 217 -18.54 6.36 20.75
CA THR A 217 -18.50 4.97 21.24
C THR A 217 -17.12 4.37 20.94
N ASP A 218 -16.53 3.66 21.89
CA ASP A 218 -15.20 3.07 21.74
C ASP A 218 -15.25 1.90 20.75
N CYS A 219 -14.26 1.82 19.86
CA CYS A 219 -14.17 0.75 18.85
C CYS A 219 -12.72 0.29 18.63
N ASN A 220 -12.56 -0.82 17.92
CA ASN A 220 -11.26 -1.43 17.62
C ASN A 220 -10.42 -1.65 18.91
N ARG A 221 -11.03 -2.30 19.90
CA ARG A 221 -10.45 -2.57 21.23
C ARG A 221 -9.99 -1.29 21.96
N HIS A 222 -10.86 -0.28 22.02
CA HIS A 222 -10.65 1.00 22.74
C HIS A 222 -9.53 1.88 22.18
N THR A 223 -9.09 1.66 20.94
CA THR A 223 -8.06 2.49 20.29
C THR A 223 -8.64 3.65 19.49
N GLN A 224 -9.88 3.52 19.02
CA GLN A 224 -10.56 4.47 18.15
C GLN A 224 -11.99 4.74 18.64
N VAL A 225 -12.68 5.63 17.94
CA VAL A 225 -14.05 6.02 18.23
C VAL A 225 -14.97 5.84 17.02
N CYS A 226 -16.26 5.74 17.29
CA CYS A 226 -17.28 5.75 16.24
C CYS A 226 -17.59 7.18 15.80
N ILE A 227 -17.53 7.44 14.49
CA ILE A 227 -17.94 8.69 13.86
C ILE A 227 -18.90 8.34 12.72
N ASN A 228 -20.18 8.71 12.88
CA ASN A 228 -21.24 8.43 11.90
C ASN A 228 -21.33 6.94 11.51
N GLY A 229 -21.14 6.05 12.48
CA GLY A 229 -21.21 4.59 12.28
C GLY A 229 -19.93 3.92 11.78
N GLN A 230 -18.85 4.68 11.58
CA GLN A 230 -17.55 4.15 11.17
C GLN A 230 -16.55 4.20 12.33
N CYS A 231 -15.74 3.14 12.49
CA CYS A 231 -14.63 3.13 13.43
C CYS A 231 -13.43 3.87 12.80
N ALA A 232 -13.23 5.12 13.25
CA ALA A 232 -12.29 6.07 12.68
C ALA A 232 -11.78 7.03 13.77
N GLY A 233 -10.78 7.84 13.42
CA GLY A 233 -10.17 8.75 14.40
C GLY A 233 -9.47 7.99 15.53
N SER A 234 -9.38 8.63 16.69
CA SER A 234 -8.69 8.11 17.87
C SER A 234 -9.53 8.26 19.13
N ILE A 235 -9.28 7.41 20.14
CA ILE A 235 -9.85 7.54 21.48
C ILE A 235 -9.61 8.92 22.12
N CYS A 236 -8.57 9.64 21.69
CA CYS A 236 -8.30 11.03 22.08
C CYS A 236 -9.50 11.97 21.81
N GLU A 237 -10.23 11.77 20.71
CA GLU A 237 -11.31 12.67 20.27
C GLU A 237 -12.51 12.66 21.24
N LYS A 238 -12.75 11.52 21.91
CA LYS A 238 -13.76 11.39 22.97
C LYS A 238 -13.55 12.39 24.11
N HIS A 239 -12.30 12.81 24.32
CA HIS A 239 -11.89 13.76 25.36
C HIS A 239 -11.55 15.14 24.80
N GLY A 240 -11.90 15.43 23.53
CA GLY A 240 -11.61 16.69 22.88
C GLY A 240 -10.12 16.91 22.56
N LEU A 241 -9.33 15.84 22.52
CA LEU A 241 -7.91 15.83 22.16
C LEU A 241 -7.74 15.36 20.70
N GLU A 242 -6.55 15.55 20.14
CA GLU A 242 -6.16 15.05 18.82
C GLU A 242 -5.12 13.95 18.95
N GLU A 243 -5.14 12.99 18.01
CA GLU A 243 -4.10 11.97 17.91
C GLU A 243 -2.78 12.58 17.44
N CYS A 244 -1.68 12.14 18.04
CA CYS A 244 -0.34 12.47 17.59
C CYS A 244 0.54 11.22 17.58
N THR A 245 1.62 11.26 16.81
CA THR A 245 2.61 10.19 16.79
C THR A 245 3.51 10.32 18.02
N CYS A 246 3.60 9.26 18.82
CA CYS A 246 4.54 9.23 19.93
C CYS A 246 5.97 9.44 19.42
N ALA A 247 6.77 10.23 20.15
CA ALA A 247 8.19 10.40 19.83
C ALA A 247 9.00 9.32 20.55
N SER A 248 9.81 8.55 19.83
CA SER A 248 10.81 7.68 20.48
C SER A 248 11.92 8.57 21.02
N SER A 249 11.93 8.81 22.33
CA SER A 249 13.10 9.37 23.00
C SER A 249 14.16 8.27 23.09
N ASP A 250 15.33 8.53 22.50
CA ASP A 250 16.55 7.70 22.57
C ASP A 250 16.65 6.39 21.80
N GLY A 251 15.69 6.02 20.92
CA GLY A 251 15.85 4.84 20.05
C GLY A 251 16.07 3.51 20.81
N LYS A 252 15.74 3.48 22.10
CA LYS A 252 15.91 2.34 23.00
C LYS A 252 14.62 1.59 23.26
N ASP A 253 13.45 2.23 23.09
CA ASP A 253 12.15 1.57 23.20
C ASP A 253 11.18 1.98 22.08
N ASP A 254 11.24 1.25 20.96
CA ASP A 254 10.34 1.40 19.82
C ASP A 254 8.89 0.97 20.12
N ARG A 255 8.59 0.57 21.37
CA ARG A 255 7.24 0.18 21.77
C ARG A 255 6.30 1.34 21.98
N GLU A 256 6.83 2.49 22.41
CA GLU A 256 6.01 3.68 22.61
C GLU A 256 5.42 4.18 21.29
N LEU A 257 6.07 3.92 20.15
CA LEU A 257 5.53 4.20 18.81
C LEU A 257 4.22 3.45 18.50
N CYS A 258 3.92 2.40 19.27
CA CYS A 258 2.68 1.62 19.18
C CYS A 258 1.70 1.93 20.32
N HIS A 259 1.98 2.96 21.14
CA HIS A 259 0.99 3.50 22.05
C HIS A 259 0.08 4.49 21.31
N VAL A 260 -1.13 4.67 21.82
CA VAL A 260 -1.94 5.83 21.45
C VAL A 260 -1.39 7.04 22.20
N CYS A 261 -1.00 8.07 21.45
CA CYS A 261 -0.61 9.37 22.00
C CYS A 261 -1.64 10.44 21.62
N CYS A 262 -1.94 11.29 22.60
CA CYS A 262 -2.85 12.41 22.43
C CYS A 262 -2.11 13.74 22.62
N MET A 263 -2.58 14.77 21.93
CA MET A 263 -2.18 16.16 22.09
C MET A 263 -3.41 17.06 22.24
N ARG A 264 -3.22 18.27 22.78
CA ARG A 264 -4.24 19.31 22.66
C ARG A 264 -4.37 19.72 21.19
N LYS A 265 -5.57 20.14 20.80
CA LYS A 265 -5.86 20.52 19.42
C LYS A 265 -4.86 21.55 18.91
N MET A 266 -4.26 21.26 17.76
CA MET A 266 -3.26 22.11 17.11
C MET A 266 -2.01 22.45 17.95
N ASP A 267 -1.70 21.69 19.00
CA ASP A 267 -0.52 21.90 19.86
C ASP A 267 0.35 20.63 19.97
N PRO A 268 1.22 20.36 18.98
CA PRO A 268 2.08 19.18 18.96
C PRO A 268 3.05 19.08 20.13
N SER A 269 3.35 20.19 20.82
CA SER A 269 4.26 20.21 21.96
C SER A 269 3.70 19.45 23.17
N THR A 270 2.39 19.23 23.18
CA THR A 270 1.68 18.51 24.25
C THR A 270 1.46 17.03 23.93
N CYS A 271 2.08 16.49 22.88
CA CYS A 271 1.94 15.09 22.52
C CYS A 271 2.52 14.18 23.61
N ALA A 272 1.68 13.33 24.21
CA ALA A 272 2.09 12.37 25.22
C ALA A 272 1.24 11.10 25.18
N SER A 273 1.81 9.98 25.63
CA SER A 273 1.12 8.69 25.70
C SER A 273 -0.09 8.74 26.64
N THR A 274 -1.14 7.99 26.30
CA THR A 274 -2.38 7.87 27.09
C THR A 274 -2.12 7.52 28.56
N GLY A 275 -1.13 6.68 28.88
CA GLY A 275 -0.78 6.35 30.27
C GLY A 275 0.19 7.32 30.96
N SER A 276 0.56 8.43 30.32
CA SER A 276 1.39 9.46 30.96
C SER A 276 0.62 10.25 32.02
N ASN A 277 1.35 10.88 32.95
CA ASN A 277 0.76 11.74 33.99
C ASN A 277 -0.05 12.91 33.40
N GLN A 278 0.25 13.34 32.17
CA GLN A 278 -0.44 14.45 31.52
C GLN A 278 -1.91 14.13 31.23
N TRP A 279 -2.22 12.87 30.88
CA TRP A 279 -3.55 12.43 30.51
C TRP A 279 -4.24 11.53 31.55
N GLU A 280 -3.67 11.46 32.76
CA GLU A 280 -4.20 10.69 33.91
C GLU A 280 -5.67 10.99 34.20
N LYS A 281 -6.12 12.24 34.05
CA LYS A 281 -7.52 12.64 34.24
C LYS A 281 -8.50 11.88 33.33
N TYR A 282 -8.08 11.51 32.12
CA TYR A 282 -8.94 10.88 31.11
C TYR A 282 -8.76 9.37 31.04
N PHE A 283 -7.52 8.90 31.16
CA PHE A 283 -7.17 7.48 30.94
C PHE A 283 -6.67 6.75 32.19
N GLY A 284 -6.59 7.40 33.37
CA GLY A 284 -6.26 6.71 34.62
C GLY A 284 -4.86 6.09 34.68
N ARG A 285 -3.91 6.60 33.87
CA ARG A 285 -2.57 6.02 33.63
C ARG A 285 -2.56 4.69 32.86
N ASP A 286 -3.66 4.34 32.19
CA ASP A 286 -3.71 3.16 31.32
C ASP A 286 -3.04 3.45 29.97
N ASN A 287 -2.04 2.64 29.62
CA ASN A 287 -1.41 2.67 28.31
C ASN A 287 -2.28 1.95 27.28
N ILE A 288 -3.00 2.72 26.47
CA ILE A 288 -3.74 2.17 25.33
C ILE A 288 -2.75 1.89 24.19
N THR A 289 -2.66 0.63 23.77
CA THR A 289 -1.79 0.19 22.68
C THR A 289 -2.56 0.01 21.39
N LEU A 290 -1.97 0.46 20.27
CA LEU A 290 -2.46 0.18 18.93
C LEU A 290 -2.57 -1.32 18.67
N GLN A 291 -3.51 -1.71 17.81
CA GLN A 291 -3.66 -3.12 17.45
C GLN A 291 -2.54 -3.58 16.49
N PRO A 292 -2.18 -4.88 16.49
CA PRO A 292 -1.26 -5.41 15.49
C PRO A 292 -1.77 -5.14 14.08
N GLY A 293 -0.90 -4.61 13.20
CA GLY A 293 -1.24 -4.15 11.87
C GLY A 293 -1.70 -2.69 11.78
N SER A 294 -1.82 -1.96 12.89
CA SER A 294 -2.05 -0.52 12.87
C SER A 294 -0.82 0.24 12.35
N PRO A 295 -1.01 1.31 11.55
CA PRO A 295 0.09 2.17 11.13
C PRO A 295 0.80 2.84 12.32
N CYS A 296 2.11 2.99 12.24
CA CYS A 296 2.93 3.65 13.26
C CYS A 296 3.99 4.55 12.63
N ASN A 297 4.56 5.44 13.46
CA ASN A 297 5.61 6.39 13.06
C ASN A 297 5.25 7.18 11.79
N ASP A 298 4.11 7.90 11.82
CA ASP A 298 3.63 8.70 10.69
C ASP A 298 3.43 7.85 9.41
N PHE A 299 2.75 6.71 9.57
CA PHE A 299 2.47 5.76 8.49
C PHE A 299 3.72 5.14 7.83
N LYS A 300 4.89 5.22 8.48
CA LYS A 300 6.12 4.60 7.98
C LYS A 300 6.21 3.11 8.25
N GLY A 301 5.42 2.59 9.17
CA GLY A 301 5.46 1.19 9.58
C GLY A 301 4.13 0.64 10.06
N TYR A 302 4.17 -0.59 10.55
CA TYR A 302 3.05 -1.27 11.21
C TYR A 302 3.47 -1.81 12.58
N CYS A 303 2.58 -1.75 13.56
CA CYS A 303 2.79 -2.39 14.86
C CYS A 303 2.68 -3.92 14.74
N ASP A 304 3.66 -4.65 15.26
CA ASP A 304 3.59 -6.11 15.35
C ASP A 304 2.88 -6.59 16.63
N VAL A 305 2.74 -7.90 16.79
CA VAL A 305 2.13 -8.52 17.98
C VAL A 305 2.89 -8.27 19.29
N PHE A 306 4.14 -7.81 19.21
CA PHE A 306 4.99 -7.45 20.35
C PHE A 306 5.02 -5.95 20.60
N MET A 307 4.08 -5.21 19.99
CA MET A 307 3.94 -3.75 20.08
C MET A 307 5.17 -3.00 19.59
N ARG A 308 5.92 -3.54 18.62
CA ARG A 308 7.04 -2.83 18.00
C ARG A 308 6.66 -2.27 16.64
N CYS A 309 7.06 -1.04 16.37
CA CYS A 309 6.85 -0.42 15.06
C CYS A 309 7.82 -0.98 14.01
N ARG A 310 7.32 -1.81 13.09
CA ARG A 310 8.08 -2.36 11.96
C ARG A 310 7.98 -1.41 10.78
N LEU A 311 9.06 -0.68 10.50
CA LEU A 311 9.14 0.21 9.34
C LEU A 311 9.04 -0.58 8.03
N VAL A 312 8.28 -0.04 7.09
CA VAL A 312 8.14 -0.60 5.74
C VAL A 312 9.22 0.03 4.85
N ASP A 313 10.14 -0.81 4.40
CA ASP A 313 11.08 -0.48 3.33
C ASP A 313 10.66 -1.26 2.08
N ALA A 314 9.84 -0.61 1.24
CA ALA A 314 9.31 -1.22 0.02
C ALA A 314 10.28 -1.12 -1.17
N ASP A 315 11.38 -0.36 -1.03
CA ASP A 315 12.39 -0.21 -2.06
C ASP A 315 13.37 -1.40 -2.02
N GLY A 316 13.46 -2.13 -3.13
CA GLY A 316 14.42 -3.23 -3.26
C GLY A 316 15.88 -2.79 -3.05
N PRO A 317 16.82 -3.73 -2.83
CA PRO A 317 18.22 -3.42 -2.54
C PRO A 317 18.91 -2.57 -3.62
N LEU A 318 18.45 -2.67 -4.87
CA LEU A 318 18.96 -1.83 -5.97
C LEU A 318 18.51 -0.36 -5.85
N ALA A 319 17.26 -0.12 -5.46
CA ALA A 319 16.75 1.23 -5.22
C ALA A 319 17.43 1.85 -3.98
N ARG A 320 17.73 1.04 -2.96
CA ARG A 320 18.56 1.43 -1.81
C ARG A 320 19.96 1.85 -2.24
N LEU A 321 20.63 1.03 -3.05
CA LEU A 321 21.96 1.36 -3.57
C LEU A 321 21.93 2.67 -4.38
N LYS A 322 20.93 2.83 -5.25
CA LYS A 322 20.76 4.06 -6.04
C LYS A 322 20.55 5.28 -5.13
N LYS A 323 19.67 5.20 -4.13
CA LYS A 323 19.41 6.32 -3.20
C LYS A 323 20.63 6.63 -2.31
N ALA A 324 21.36 5.60 -1.88
CA ALA A 324 22.56 5.78 -1.06
C ALA A 324 23.73 6.39 -1.84
N ILE A 325 23.93 5.98 -3.10
CA ILE A 325 25.00 6.52 -3.96
C ILE A 325 24.64 7.91 -4.48
N PHE A 326 23.36 8.16 -4.80
CA PHE A 326 22.89 9.41 -5.42
C PHE A 326 22.02 10.25 -4.47
N ASN A 327 22.41 10.39 -3.21
CA ASN A 327 21.69 11.24 -2.26
C ASN A 327 21.93 12.74 -2.59
N PRO A 328 20.90 13.54 -2.92
CA PRO A 328 21.07 14.96 -3.27
C PRO A 328 21.67 15.80 -2.14
N GLU A 329 21.41 15.47 -0.87
CA GLU A 329 22.05 16.15 0.27
C GLU A 329 23.56 15.88 0.32
N LEU A 330 24.01 14.71 -0.17
CA LEU A 330 25.43 14.40 -0.27
C LEU A 330 26.08 15.24 -1.38
N TYR A 331 25.39 15.50 -2.48
CA TYR A 331 25.90 16.30 -3.59
C TYR A 331 26.04 17.79 -3.25
N GLU A 332 25.05 18.37 -2.55
CA GLU A 332 25.13 19.75 -2.06
C GLU A 332 26.34 19.90 -1.10
N ASN A 333 26.48 18.99 -0.14
CA ASN A 333 27.61 18.98 0.79
C ASN A 333 28.97 18.76 0.09
N ILE A 334 29.04 17.88 -0.91
CA ILE A 334 30.27 17.66 -1.69
C ILE A 334 30.60 18.88 -2.55
N ALA A 335 29.62 19.53 -3.16
CA ALA A 335 29.85 20.73 -3.97
C ALA A 335 30.36 21.89 -3.11
N GLU A 336 29.74 22.13 -1.95
CA GLU A 336 30.22 23.13 -0.98
C GLU A 336 31.63 22.79 -0.45
N TRP A 337 31.88 21.51 -0.15
CA TRP A 337 33.20 21.04 0.29
C TRP A 337 34.27 21.21 -0.80
N ILE A 338 33.96 20.90 -2.06
CA ILE A 338 34.88 21.08 -3.20
C ILE A 338 35.21 22.56 -3.38
N VAL A 339 34.23 23.46 -3.23
CA VAL A 339 34.47 24.91 -3.31
C VAL A 339 35.33 25.39 -2.14
N ALA A 340 35.06 24.91 -0.92
CA ALA A 340 35.83 25.29 0.27
C ALA A 340 37.27 24.74 0.28
N TYR A 341 37.47 23.54 -0.25
CA TYR A 341 38.75 22.81 -0.23
C TYR A 341 39.28 22.50 -1.64
N TRP A 342 39.08 23.41 -2.59
CA TRP A 342 39.49 23.24 -3.99
C TRP A 342 40.98 22.89 -4.16
N TRP A 343 41.84 23.43 -3.27
CA TRP A 343 43.26 23.14 -3.24
C TRP A 343 43.56 21.68 -2.88
N ALA A 344 42.76 21.05 -2.02
CA ALA A 344 42.92 19.65 -1.64
C ALA A 344 42.56 18.72 -2.80
N VAL A 345 41.52 19.07 -3.57
CA VAL A 345 41.13 18.35 -4.79
C VAL A 345 42.24 18.43 -5.84
N LEU A 346 42.85 19.60 -6.02
CA LEU A 346 44.01 19.80 -6.91
C LEU A 346 45.22 18.96 -6.48
N LEU A 347 45.55 18.95 -5.19
CA LEU A 347 46.63 18.13 -4.65
C LEU A 347 46.38 16.63 -4.80
N MET A 348 45.15 16.16 -4.58
CA MET A 348 44.77 14.77 -4.84
C MET A 348 44.89 14.42 -6.32
N GLY A 349 44.48 15.33 -7.22
CA GLY A 349 44.66 15.16 -8.67
C GLY A 349 46.13 15.06 -9.07
N ILE A 350 46.98 15.96 -8.56
CA ILE A 350 48.43 15.94 -8.81
C ILE A 350 49.06 14.66 -8.23
N ALA A 351 48.68 14.25 -7.02
CA ALA A 351 49.17 13.02 -6.41
C ALA A 351 48.78 11.79 -7.24
N LEU A 352 47.57 11.75 -7.78
CA LEU A 352 47.10 10.66 -8.64
C LEU A 352 47.83 10.63 -9.98
N ILE A 353 48.10 11.79 -10.58
CA ILE A 353 48.93 11.90 -11.79
C ILE A 353 50.38 11.47 -11.53
N MET A 354 50.95 11.88 -10.40
CA MET A 354 52.30 11.48 -9.99
C MET A 354 52.39 9.98 -9.71
N LEU A 355 51.34 9.40 -9.12
CA LEU A 355 51.22 7.96 -8.88
C LEU A 355 51.08 7.21 -10.21
N MET A 356 50.26 7.68 -11.14
CA MET A 356 50.16 7.12 -12.48
C MET A 356 51.48 7.22 -13.26
N ALA A 357 52.15 8.37 -13.21
CA ALA A 357 53.46 8.55 -13.85
C ALA A 357 54.53 7.66 -13.21
N GLY A 358 54.51 7.51 -11.88
CA GLY A 358 55.36 6.59 -11.14
C GLY A 358 55.09 5.13 -11.53
N PHE A 359 53.82 4.74 -11.59
CA PHE A 359 53.39 3.40 -12.00
C PHE A 359 53.81 3.11 -13.45
N ILE A 360 53.59 4.05 -14.38
CA ILE A 360 54.04 3.94 -15.77
C ILE A 360 55.55 3.83 -15.84
N LYS A 361 56.31 4.62 -15.06
CA LYS A 361 57.78 4.57 -15.06
C LYS A 361 58.33 3.29 -14.45
N ILE A 362 57.67 2.73 -13.44
CA ILE A 362 58.04 1.44 -12.84
C ILE A 362 57.71 0.30 -13.81
N CYS A 363 56.54 0.34 -14.44
CA CYS A 363 56.10 -0.68 -15.38
C CYS A 363 56.81 -0.59 -16.74
N SER A 364 57.24 0.60 -17.19
CA SER A 364 57.91 0.83 -18.48
C SER A 364 59.24 0.11 -18.61
N VAL A 365 59.91 -0.16 -17.48
CA VAL A 365 61.16 -0.95 -17.43
C VAL A 365 60.92 -2.42 -17.80
N HIS A 366 59.68 -2.90 -17.61
CA HIS A 366 59.25 -4.27 -17.88
C HIS A 366 58.35 -4.38 -19.12
N THR A 367 58.01 -3.27 -19.78
CA THR A 367 57.19 -3.29 -20.99
C THR A 367 58.09 -3.30 -22.23
N PRO A 368 57.96 -4.29 -23.14
CA PRO A 368 58.76 -4.33 -24.36
C PRO A 368 58.45 -3.12 -25.25
N SER A 369 59.50 -2.43 -25.72
CA SER A 369 59.38 -1.28 -26.61
C SER A 369 59.93 -1.60 -27.99
N SER A 370 59.20 -1.23 -29.04
CA SER A 370 59.59 -1.43 -30.44
C SER A 370 60.58 -0.38 -30.95
N ASN A 371 61.04 0.54 -30.09
CA ASN A 371 61.93 1.64 -30.47
C ASN A 371 63.42 1.22 -30.33
N PRO A 372 64.18 1.12 -31.45
CA PRO A 372 65.54 0.59 -31.46
C PRO A 372 66.59 1.50 -30.78
N LYS A 373 66.21 2.70 -30.31
CA LYS A 373 67.10 3.62 -29.58
C LYS A 373 67.01 3.49 -28.05
N LEU A 374 66.12 2.63 -27.53
CA LEU A 374 65.95 2.44 -26.08
C LEU A 374 66.61 1.13 -25.61
N PRO A 375 67.13 1.10 -24.36
CA PRO A 375 67.70 -0.11 -23.79
C PRO A 375 66.64 -1.23 -23.68
N PRO A 376 67.05 -2.51 -23.81
CA PRO A 376 66.14 -3.66 -23.72
C PRO A 376 65.45 -3.74 -22.36
N HIS A 377 64.17 -4.13 -22.36
CA HIS A 377 63.36 -4.28 -21.14
C HIS A 377 63.95 -5.34 -20.20
N LYS A 378 63.82 -5.13 -18.90
CA LYS A 378 64.26 -6.12 -17.89
C LYS A 378 63.15 -7.14 -17.66
N PRO A 379 63.48 -8.43 -17.50
CA PRO A 379 62.48 -9.44 -17.10
C PRO A 379 61.93 -9.11 -15.71
N LEU A 380 60.69 -9.53 -15.45
CA LEU A 380 60.05 -9.32 -14.15
C LEU A 380 60.80 -10.11 -13.06
N PRO A 381 60.88 -9.59 -11.82
CA PRO A 381 61.52 -10.31 -10.72
C PRO A 381 60.76 -11.63 -10.46
N GLY A 382 61.37 -12.75 -10.85
CA GLY A 382 60.77 -14.09 -10.87
C GLY A 382 61.13 -14.91 -12.11
N GLU A 383 61.59 -14.26 -13.19
CA GLU A 383 62.07 -14.95 -14.40
C GLU A 383 63.61 -14.97 -14.45
N TYR A 384 64.25 -15.74 -13.56
CA TYR A 384 65.59 -16.25 -13.84
C TYR A 384 65.66 -17.74 -13.49
N THR A 385 65.46 -18.54 -14.53
CA THR A 385 65.92 -19.92 -14.76
C THR A 385 65.47 -21.02 -13.79
N ARG A 386 64.48 -21.82 -14.19
CA ARG A 386 64.70 -23.05 -14.96
C ARG A 386 63.42 -23.50 -15.66
#